data_AF-A0AAF0VEV5-F1
#
_entry.id   AF-A0AAF0VEV5-F1
#
_cell.length_a   1.000
_cell.length_b   1.000
_cell.length_c   1.000
_cell.angle_alpha   90.00
_cell.angle_beta   90.00
_cell.angle_gamma   90.00
#
_symmetry.space_group_name_H-M   'P 1'
#
loop_
_entity.id
_entity.type
_entity.pdbx_description
1 polymer ?
#
loop_
_entity_poly.entity_id
_entity_poly.type
_entity_poly.pdbx_seq_one_letter_code
_entity_poly.pdbx_strand_id
1 'polypeptide(L)' 'MDAEILYVFGGQKHSYGDAIAALDAEAATLDPDRWEGGWNAHDYLIEAVNTGVIDLVFTGDDDS' A
#
# COMPACT_ATOMS: atom_id res chain seq x y z
N MET A 1 -6.25 -21.02 8.83
CA MET A 1 -5.62 -19.70 9.08
C MET A 1 -6.41 -18.71 8.23
N ASP A 2 -6.83 -17.59 8.79
CA ASP A 2 -7.50 -16.55 8.01
C ASP A 2 -6.55 -16.02 6.93
N ALA A 3 -7.06 -15.85 5.72
CA ALA A 3 -6.28 -15.26 4.64
C ALA A 3 -6.03 -13.78 4.95
N GLU A 4 -4.77 -13.38 5.03
CA GLU A 4 -4.37 -11.99 5.22
C GLU A 4 -3.90 -11.39 3.89
N ILE A 5 -4.25 -10.12 3.66
CA ILE A 5 -3.83 -9.37 2.50
C ILE A 5 -2.56 -8.58 2.87
N LEU A 6 -1.49 -8.83 2.13
CA LEU A 6 -0.24 -8.10 2.23
C LEU A 6 -0.01 -7.26 0.97
N TYR A 7 0.48 -6.05 1.18
CA TYR A 7 0.84 -5.09 0.14
C TYR A 7 2.35 -5.11 -0.05
N VAL A 8 2.81 -5.24 -1.30
CA VAL A 8 4.23 -5.41 -1.61
C VAL A 8 4.73 -4.22 -2.39
N PHE A 9 5.68 -3.49 -1.78
CA PHE A 9 6.39 -2.37 -2.38
C PHE A 9 7.76 -2.23 -1.72
N GLY A 10 8.72 -1.61 -2.41
CA GLY A 10 10.11 -1.51 -1.91
C GLY A 10 10.79 -2.86 -1.67
N GLY A 11 10.25 -3.96 -2.21
CA GLY A 11 10.72 -5.33 -1.96
C GLY A 11 10.32 -5.92 -0.60
N GLN A 12 9.44 -5.27 0.15
CA GLN A 12 8.96 -5.72 1.46
C GLN A 12 7.44 -5.96 1.43
N LYS A 13 6.98 -6.86 2.32
CA LYS A 13 5.54 -7.13 2.50
C LYS A 13 5.05 -6.34 3.71
N HIS A 14 3.95 -5.62 3.53
CA HIS A 14 3.36 -4.77 4.55
C HIS A 14 1.92 -5.22 4.81
N SER A 15 1.52 -5.25 6.09
CA SER A 15 0.11 -5.27 6.43
C SER A 15 -0.55 -3.97 5.94
N TYR A 16 -1.88 -3.93 5.84
CA TYR A 16 -2.58 -2.71 5.46
C TYR A 16 -2.17 -1.50 6.32
N GLY A 17 -2.07 -1.67 7.65
CA GLY A 17 -1.69 -0.58 8.56
C GLY A 17 -0.25 -0.11 8.35
N ASP A 18 0.68 -1.05 8.16
CA ASP A 18 2.09 -0.73 7.89
C ASP A 18 2.27 -0.05 6.53
N ALA A 19 1.48 -0.47 5.52
CA ALA A 19 1.51 0.14 4.19
C ALA A 19 1.07 1.61 4.25
N ILE A 20 -0.04 1.89 4.92
CA ILE A 20 -0.53 3.26 5.10
C ILE A 20 0.49 4.12 5.86
N ALA A 21 1.05 3.61 6.97
CA ALA A 21 2.04 4.35 7.74
C ALA A 21 3.32 4.65 6.95
N ALA A 22 3.79 3.69 6.12
CA ALA A 22 4.95 3.89 5.27
C ALA A 22 4.67 4.93 4.17
N LEU A 23 3.51 4.84 3.50
CA LEU A 23 3.10 5.78 2.48
C LEU A 23 2.91 7.20 3.03
N ASP A 24 2.30 7.35 4.21
CA ASP A 24 2.20 8.63 4.91
C ASP A 24 3.58 9.20 5.27
N ALA A 25 4.50 8.36 5.74
CA ALA A 25 5.86 8.78 6.04
C ALA A 25 6.60 9.24 4.78
N GLU A 26 6.47 8.54 3.66
CA GLU A 26 7.04 8.94 2.37
C GLU A 26 6.41 10.25 1.87
N ALA A 27 5.09 10.36 1.90
CA ALA A 27 4.38 11.57 1.47
C ALA A 27 4.73 12.79 2.33
N ALA A 28 5.00 12.62 3.62
CA ALA A 28 5.46 13.70 4.49
C ALA A 28 6.85 14.23 4.13
N THR A 29 7.66 13.47 3.39
CA THR A 29 8.94 13.94 2.83
C THR A 29 8.80 14.66 1.49
N LEU A 30 7.63 14.53 0.86
CA LEU A 30 7.32 15.14 -0.43
C LEU A 30 6.62 16.48 -0.24
N ASP A 31 6.69 17.31 -1.28
CA ASP A 31 6.08 18.62 -1.26
C ASP A 31 4.55 18.48 -1.31
N PRO A 32 3.79 19.05 -0.34
CA PRO A 32 2.34 18.86 -0.26
C PRO A 32 1.60 19.43 -1.48
N ASP A 33 2.17 20.41 -2.18
CA ASP A 33 1.60 20.97 -3.41
C ASP A 33 1.59 19.98 -4.58
N ARG A 34 2.27 18.83 -4.46
CA ARG A 34 2.23 17.76 -5.47
C ARG A 34 0.95 16.94 -5.45
N TRP A 35 0.20 16.99 -4.35
CA TRP A 35 -1.03 16.21 -4.19
C TRP A 35 -2.22 17.08 -4.55
N GLU A 36 -2.63 17.04 -5.83
CA GLU A 36 -3.83 17.74 -6.29
C GLU A 36 -5.05 17.24 -5.52
N GLY A 37 -5.63 18.07 -4.65
CA GLY A 37 -6.75 17.69 -3.77
C GLY A 37 -6.34 17.14 -2.40
N GLY A 38 -5.04 17.12 -2.10
CA GLY A 38 -4.50 16.66 -0.82
C GLY A 38 -4.05 15.19 -0.85
N TRP A 39 -3.20 14.83 0.11
CA TRP A 39 -2.69 13.48 0.25
C TRP A 39 -3.68 12.58 1.00
N ASN A 40 -3.92 11.37 0.48
CA ASN A 40 -4.67 10.31 1.13
C ASN A 40 -4.00 8.95 0.82
N ALA A 41 -3.29 8.41 1.80
CA ALA A 41 -2.58 7.14 1.66
C ALA A 41 -3.52 5.97 1.30
N HIS A 42 -4.79 5.99 1.72
CA HIS A 42 -5.74 4.93 1.38
C HIS A 42 -6.11 4.94 -0.10
N ASP A 43 -6.44 6.12 -0.64
CA ASP A 43 -6.75 6.29 -2.06
C ASP A 43 -5.54 5.91 -2.91
N TYR A 44 -4.36 6.44 -2.53
CA TYR A 44 -3.12 6.12 -3.21
C TYR A 44 -2.83 4.61 -3.21
N LEU A 45 -3.02 3.92 -2.08
CA LEU A 45 -2.79 2.48 -1.99
C LEU A 45 -3.72 1.71 -2.93
N ILE A 46 -5.00 2.08 -3.01
CA ILE A 46 -5.97 1.45 -3.92
C ILE A 46 -5.59 1.69 -5.38
N GLU A 47 -5.26 2.94 -5.74
CA GLU A 47 -4.84 3.28 -7.10
C GLU A 47 -3.54 2.59 -7.49
N ALA A 48 -2.56 2.56 -6.59
CA ALA A 48 -1.27 1.92 -6.81
C ALA A 48 -1.43 0.40 -7.01
N VAL A 49 -2.36 -0.23 -6.31
CA VAL A 49 -2.73 -1.63 -6.55
C VAL A 49 -3.40 -1.80 -7.92
N ASN A 50 -4.39 -0.97 -8.25
CA ASN A 50 -5.10 -1.05 -9.52
C ASN A 50 -4.20 -0.80 -10.75
N THR A 51 -3.16 0.02 -10.58
CA THR A 51 -2.19 0.35 -11.62
C THR A 51 -0.97 -0.60 -11.65
N GLY A 52 -0.86 -1.52 -10.68
CA GLY A 52 0.24 -2.48 -10.58
C GLY A 52 1.56 -1.88 -10.06
N VAL A 53 1.51 -0.72 -9.40
CA VAL A 53 2.64 -0.13 -8.67
C VAL A 53 2.88 -0.88 -7.35
N ILE A 54 1.81 -1.35 -6.70
CA ILE A 54 1.86 -2.15 -5.47
C ILE A 54 1.21 -3.51 -5.77
N ASP A 55 1.92 -4.58 -5.46
CA ASP A 55 1.37 -5.94 -5.61
C ASP A 55 0.57 -6.35 -4.36
N LEU A 56 -0.49 -7.13 -4.57
CA LEU A 56 -1.26 -7.78 -3.51
C LEU A 56 -0.85 -9.25 -3.38
N VAL A 57 -0.55 -9.67 -2.16
CA VAL A 57 -0.27 -11.08 -1.84
C VAL A 57 -1.24 -11.55 -0.77
N PHE A 58 -1.94 -12.65 -1.04
CA PHE A 58 -2.84 -13.29 -0.09
C PHE A 58 -2.08 -14.37 0.68
N THR A 59 -1.80 -14.15 1.95
CA THR A 59 -1.22 -15.19 2.83
C THR A 59 -2.36 -15.97 3.44
N GLY A 60 -2.77 -17.03 2.76
CA GLY A 60 -3.91 -17.86 3.16
C GLY A 60 -4.41 -18.77 2.06
N ASP A 61 -3.99 -18.53 0.82
CA ASP A 61 -4.14 -19.47 -0.28
C ASP A 61 -2.92 -20.40 -0.31
N ASP A 62 -2.78 -21.21 0.74
CA ASP A 62 -2.12 -22.50 0.60
C ASP A 62 -3.17 -23.40 -0.08
N ASP A 63 -3.17 -23.37 -1.41
CA ASP A 63 -3.95 -24.28 -2.24
C ASP A 63 -3.45 -25.70 -2.02
N SER A 64 -4.28 -26.54 -1.37
CA SER A 64 -4.60 -27.94 -1.73
C SER A 64 -5.03 -28.80 -0.53
#